data_AF-A0A6C0IDL7-F1
#
_entry.id   AF-A0A6C0IDL7-F1
#
_cell.length_a   1.000
_cell.length_b   1.000
_cell.length_c   1.000
_cell.angle_alpha   90.00
_cell.angle_beta   90.00
_cell.angle_gamma   90.00
#
_symmetry.space_group_name_H-M   'P 1'
#
loop_
_entity.id
_entity.type
_entity.pdbx_description
1 polymer ?
#
loop_
_entity_poly.entity_id
_entity_poly.type
_entity_poly.pdbx_seq_one_letter_code
_entity_poly.pdbx_strand_id
1 'polypeptide(L)'
;MKYIIIHNKHEGCYDFQFYEDEASRMRLTSITINPPKIFLFSNKEQAFEFFNEYINDVDVIDARCKKGDEVEHIDYCTCGIIELDEDENPILFYNKRNQIFLMEDGPQIFLPPQELKNDIGNLNLTNRLMRRCKSLGKEQRQRYIELGKICQECEASSSTKGES
;
A
#
# COMPACT_ATOMS: atom_id res chain seq x y z
N MET A 1 7.97 -29.48 -18.40
CA MET A 1 8.20 -28.08 -17.97
C MET A 1 7.84 -28.01 -16.50
N LYS A 2 8.67 -27.43 -15.64
CA LYS A 2 8.33 -27.33 -14.21
C LYS A 2 7.55 -26.05 -13.99
N TYR A 3 6.61 -26.07 -13.04
CA TYR A 3 5.81 -24.92 -12.65
C TYR A 3 6.09 -24.62 -11.18
N ILE A 4 6.11 -23.33 -10.84
CA ILE A 4 6.45 -22.84 -9.51
C ILE A 4 5.31 -21.95 -9.04
N ILE A 5 4.83 -22.22 -7.83
CA ILE A 5 3.93 -21.30 -7.12
C ILE A 5 4.68 -20.69 -5.95
N ILE A 6 4.69 -19.35 -5.90
CA ILE A 6 5.41 -18.59 -4.88
C ILE A 6 4.41 -17.76 -4.10
N HIS A 7 4.23 -18.06 -2.83
CA HIS A 7 3.40 -17.27 -1.93
C HIS A 7 4.27 -16.41 -1.01
N ASN A 8 4.17 -15.10 -1.18
CA ASN A 8 4.69 -14.09 -0.28
C ASN A 8 3.57 -13.55 0.61
N LYS A 9 3.71 -13.73 1.92
CA LYS A 9 2.81 -13.13 2.90
C LYS A 9 3.45 -11.88 3.49
N HIS A 10 2.77 -10.75 3.36
CA HIS A 10 3.22 -9.48 3.92
C HIS A 10 2.22 -8.96 4.95
N GLU A 11 2.74 -8.57 6.11
CA GLU A 11 1.97 -7.96 7.20
C GLU A 11 2.44 -6.51 7.38
N GLY A 12 1.54 -5.59 7.74
CA GLY A 12 1.89 -4.18 7.95
C GLY A 12 1.85 -3.29 6.70
N CYS A 13 1.86 -3.84 5.47
CA CYS A 13 1.85 -3.06 4.23
C CYS A 13 0.67 -2.06 4.11
N TYR A 14 -0.47 -2.41 4.70
CA TYR A 14 -1.71 -1.61 4.65
C TYR A 14 -2.22 -1.25 6.05
N ASP A 15 -1.39 -1.40 7.08
CA ASP A 15 -1.77 -1.06 8.44
C ASP A 15 -1.57 0.44 8.68
N PHE A 16 -2.56 1.07 9.31
CA PHE A 16 -2.53 2.50 9.65
C PHE A 16 -1.67 2.82 10.87
N GLN A 17 -1.12 1.80 11.54
CA GLN A 17 -0.23 1.99 12.67
C GLN A 17 1.13 2.46 12.17
N PHE A 18 1.48 3.69 12.52
CA PHE A 18 2.78 4.28 12.24
C PHE A 18 3.44 4.72 13.54
N TYR A 19 4.76 4.63 13.57
CA TYR A 19 5.59 5.26 14.57
C TYR A 19 6.02 6.62 14.03
N GLU A 20 5.84 7.68 14.82
CA GLU A 20 6.33 9.01 14.47
C GLU A 20 7.66 9.22 15.19
N ASP A 21 8.74 9.35 14.41
CA ASP A 21 10.03 9.76 14.97
C ASP A 21 9.96 11.26 15.28
N GLU A 22 9.96 11.63 16.56
CA GLU A 22 9.77 13.02 17.01
C GLU A 22 10.87 13.96 16.51
N ALA A 23 12.09 13.46 16.27
CA ALA A 23 13.22 14.24 15.82
C ALA A 23 13.16 14.60 14.32
N SER A 24 12.79 13.65 13.46
CA SER A 24 12.69 13.84 12.01
C SER A 24 11.28 14.13 11.50
N ARG A 25 10.25 13.96 12.35
CA ARG A 25 8.82 13.94 11.99
C ARG A 25 8.49 12.95 10.88
N MET A 26 9.27 11.86 10.78
CA MET A 26 9.02 10.80 9.82
C MET A 26 8.04 9.80 10.40
N ARG A 27 7.03 9.44 9.61
CA ARG A 27 6.13 8.32 9.90
C ARG A 27 6.72 7.05 9.33
N LEU A 28 6.94 6.07 10.19
CA LEU A 28 7.48 4.76 9.85
C LEU A 28 6.40 3.71 10.08
N THR A 29 6.11 2.93 9.04
CA THR A 29 5.23 1.76 9.14
C THR A 29 6.11 0.52 9.13
N SER A 30 5.97 -0.33 10.15
CA SER A 30 6.68 -1.61 10.16
C SER A 30 6.00 -2.57 9.18
N ILE A 31 6.77 -3.10 8.24
CA ILE A 31 6.31 -4.14 7.33
C ILE A 31 7.09 -5.40 7.62
N THR A 32 6.38 -6.51 7.79
CA THR A 32 6.98 -7.84 7.94
C THR A 32 6.74 -8.62 6.67
N ILE A 33 7.82 -8.89 5.93
CA ILE A 33 7.79 -9.77 4.76
C ILE A 33 8.20 -11.16 5.26
N ASN A 34 7.27 -12.12 5.21
CA ASN A 34 7.58 -13.49 5.60
C ASN A 34 8.40 -14.18 4.51
N PRO A 35 9.25 -15.16 4.85
CA PRO A 35 9.90 -16.00 3.86
C PRO A 35 8.88 -16.61 2.89
N PRO A 36 9.16 -16.63 1.57
CA PRO A 36 8.23 -17.15 0.58
C PRO A 36 8.00 -18.65 0.79
N LYS A 37 6.75 -19.08 0.67
CA LYS A 37 6.42 -20.50 0.48
C LYS A 37 6.52 -20.81 -1.01
N ILE A 38 7.27 -21.86 -1.35
CA ILE A 38 7.51 -22.26 -2.73
C ILE A 38 6.97 -23.67 -2.92
N PHE A 39 6.11 -23.84 -3.91
CA PHE A 39 5.56 -25.13 -4.35
C PHE A 39 6.04 -25.42 -5.77
N LEU A 40 6.41 -26.67 -6.02
CA LEU A 40 7.00 -27.10 -7.29
C LEU A 40 6.15 -28.21 -7.91
N PHE A 41 5.83 -28.05 -9.18
CA PHE A 41 4.98 -28.97 -9.93
C PHE A 41 5.65 -29.41 -11.23
N SER A 42 5.30 -30.61 -11.68
CA SER A 42 5.90 -31.23 -12.87
C SER A 42 5.11 -30.96 -14.15
N ASN A 43 3.86 -30.51 -14.04
CA ASN A 43 2.98 -30.17 -15.16
C ASN A 43 2.08 -28.97 -14.81
N LYS A 44 1.51 -28.35 -15.85
CA LYS A 44 0.67 -27.16 -15.77
C LYS A 44 -0.62 -27.45 -15.01
N GLU A 45 -1.29 -28.54 -15.35
CA GLU A 45 -2.60 -28.91 -14.80
C GLU A 45 -2.60 -29.01 -13.27
N GLN A 46 -1.63 -29.71 -12.69
CA GLN A 46 -1.48 -29.84 -11.24
C GLN A 46 -1.19 -28.50 -10.56
N ALA A 47 -0.36 -27.65 -11.19
CA ALA A 47 -0.07 -26.33 -10.64
C ALA A 47 -1.33 -25.45 -10.63
N PHE A 48 -2.13 -25.51 -11.69
CA PHE A 48 -3.35 -24.73 -11.83
C PHE A 48 -4.44 -25.19 -10.86
N GLU A 49 -4.64 -26.50 -10.74
CA GLU A 49 -5.57 -27.09 -9.78
C GLU A 49 -5.20 -26.69 -8.36
N PHE A 50 -3.93 -26.87 -7.98
CA PHE A 50 -3.43 -26.44 -6.68
C PHE A 50 -3.59 -24.93 -6.48
N PHE A 51 -3.26 -24.10 -7.46
CA PHE A 51 -3.37 -22.64 -7.35
C PHE A 51 -4.81 -22.23 -7.04
N ASN A 52 -5.78 -22.75 -7.79
CA ASN A 52 -7.19 -22.44 -7.62
C ASN A 52 -7.73 -22.87 -6.26
N GLU A 53 -7.36 -24.04 -5.76
CA GLU A 53 -7.74 -24.46 -4.40
C GLU A 53 -7.04 -23.59 -3.34
N TYR A 54 -5.75 -23.33 -3.52
CA TYR A 54 -4.92 -22.64 -2.55
C TYR A 54 -5.33 -21.17 -2.37
N ILE A 55 -5.73 -20.46 -3.43
CA ILE A 55 -6.21 -19.09 -3.30
C ILE A 55 -7.52 -19.02 -2.52
N ASN A 56 -8.42 -20.01 -2.66
CA ASN A 56 -9.68 -20.05 -1.93
C ASN A 56 -9.45 -20.27 -0.43
N ASP A 57 -8.42 -21.04 -0.06
CA ASP A 57 -8.03 -21.24 1.33
C ASP A 57 -7.36 -20.01 1.96
N VAL A 58 -6.66 -19.22 1.14
CA VAL A 58 -5.82 -18.11 1.60
C VAL A 58 -6.50 -16.75 1.48
N ASP A 59 -7.50 -16.61 0.60
CA ASP A 59 -8.22 -15.36 0.45
C ASP A 59 -9.02 -15.00 1.70
N VAL A 60 -8.98 -13.72 2.04
CA VAL A 60 -9.77 -13.15 3.12
C VAL A 60 -10.91 -12.40 2.47
N ILE A 61 -12.00 -13.14 2.22
CA ILE A 61 -13.22 -12.56 1.66
C ILE A 61 -13.68 -11.41 2.56
N ASP A 62 -13.83 -10.25 1.95
CA ASP A 62 -14.42 -9.08 2.60
C ASP A 62 -15.83 -9.44 3.07
N ALA A 63 -16.10 -9.23 4.36
CA ALA A 63 -17.40 -9.56 4.96
C ALA A 63 -18.57 -8.90 4.21
N ARG A 64 -18.34 -7.77 3.53
CA ARG A 64 -19.36 -7.08 2.72
C ARG A 64 -19.72 -7.81 1.43
N CYS A 65 -18.83 -8.66 0.92
CA CYS A 65 -19.06 -9.48 -0.28
C CYS A 65 -19.78 -10.79 0.04
N LYS A 66 -19.87 -11.18 1.31
CA LYS A 66 -20.49 -12.45 1.71
C LYS A 66 -22.02 -12.32 1.74
N LYS A 67 -22.70 -13.12 0.92
CA LYS A 67 -24.17 -13.22 0.82
C LYS A 67 -24.61 -14.65 1.15
N GLY A 68 -24.59 -14.98 2.44
CA GLY A 68 -24.85 -16.36 2.88
C GLY A 68 -23.68 -17.27 2.50
N ASP A 69 -23.95 -18.25 1.64
CA ASP A 69 -22.96 -19.18 1.09
C ASP A 69 -22.36 -18.69 -0.23
N GLU A 70 -22.91 -17.63 -0.83
CA GLU A 70 -22.41 -17.03 -2.07
C GLU A 70 -21.51 -15.82 -1.78
N VAL A 71 -20.60 -15.54 -2.71
CA VAL A 71 -19.69 -14.39 -2.67
C VAL A 71 -19.99 -13.50 -3.87
N GLU A 72 -20.51 -12.31 -3.61
CA GLU A 72 -20.76 -11.27 -4.61
C GLU A 72 -19.80 -10.11 -4.37
N HIS A 73 -18.77 -9.98 -5.21
CA HIS A 73 -17.80 -8.90 -5.08
C HIS A 73 -18.45 -7.54 -5.35
N ILE A 74 -18.33 -6.63 -4.38
CA ILE A 74 -18.78 -5.24 -4.50
C ILE A 74 -17.60 -4.31 -4.83
N ASP A 75 -17.93 -3.11 -5.30
CA ASP A 75 -16.94 -2.06 -5.52
C ASP A 75 -16.15 -1.76 -4.24
N TYR A 76 -14.83 -1.58 -4.41
CA TYR A 76 -13.90 -1.29 -3.32
C TYR A 76 -13.88 -2.34 -2.19
N CYS A 77 -14.14 -3.61 -2.52
CA CYS A 77 -13.91 -4.72 -1.60
C CYS A 77 -12.42 -4.97 -1.34
N THR A 78 -12.12 -5.70 -0.27
CA THR A 78 -10.75 -6.10 0.09
C THR A 78 -10.45 -7.57 -0.23
N CYS A 79 -11.33 -8.24 -0.98
CA CYS A 79 -11.07 -9.59 -1.46
C CYS A 79 -9.87 -9.61 -2.41
N GLY A 80 -9.33 -10.80 -2.67
CA GLY A 80 -8.23 -10.95 -3.61
C GLY A 80 -8.63 -10.70 -5.05
N ILE A 81 -7.67 -10.20 -5.81
CA ILE A 81 -7.74 -10.00 -7.25
C ILE A 81 -6.88 -11.08 -7.91
N ILE A 82 -7.40 -11.66 -8.98
CA ILE A 82 -6.67 -12.61 -9.83
C ILE A 82 -6.32 -11.90 -11.13
N GLU A 83 -5.04 -11.89 -11.48
CA GLU A 83 -4.54 -11.47 -12.79
C GLU A 83 -4.43 -12.69 -13.69
N LEU A 84 -4.91 -12.53 -14.92
CA LEU A 84 -4.90 -13.56 -15.96
C LEU A 84 -3.90 -13.17 -17.06
N ASP A 85 -3.31 -14.16 -17.73
CA ASP A 85 -2.53 -13.95 -18.96
C ASP A 85 -3.43 -13.77 -20.20
N GLU A 86 -2.79 -13.65 -21.37
CA GLU A 86 -3.47 -13.50 -22.67
C GLU A 86 -4.37 -14.70 -23.04
N ASP A 87 -4.10 -15.87 -22.46
CA ASP A 87 -4.84 -17.11 -22.68
C ASP A 87 -5.88 -17.36 -21.56
N GLU A 88 -6.22 -16.34 -20.78
CA GLU A 88 -7.15 -16.38 -19.63
C GLU A 88 -6.72 -17.32 -18.49
N ASN A 89 -5.43 -17.65 -18.40
CA ASN A 89 -4.89 -18.46 -17.31
C ASN A 89 -4.52 -17.59 -16.10
N PRO A 90 -4.78 -18.01 -14.86
CA PRO A 90 -4.31 -17.30 -13.67
C PRO A 90 -2.79 -17.31 -13.57
N ILE A 91 -2.21 -16.14 -13.32
CA ILE A 91 -0.76 -15.96 -13.15
C ILE A 91 -0.39 -15.31 -11.81
N LEU A 92 -1.31 -14.54 -11.23
CA LEU A 92 -1.10 -13.85 -9.96
C LEU A 92 -2.40 -13.75 -9.19
N PHE A 93 -2.34 -14.01 -7.90
CA PHE A 93 -3.37 -13.65 -6.94
C PHE A 93 -2.77 -12.67 -5.94
N TYR A 94 -3.48 -11.59 -5.62
CA TYR A 94 -3.04 -10.66 -4.58
C TYR A 94 -4.19 -10.06 -3.80
N ASN A 95 -3.96 -9.86 -2.50
CA ASN A 95 -4.84 -9.10 -1.61
C ASN A 95 -3.98 -8.28 -0.62
N LYS A 96 -4.61 -7.70 0.41
CA LYS A 96 -3.88 -6.87 1.40
C LYS A 96 -2.76 -7.61 2.15
N ARG A 97 -2.74 -8.95 2.16
CA ARG A 97 -1.81 -9.76 2.96
C ARG A 97 -1.01 -10.78 2.17
N ASN A 98 -1.54 -11.23 1.04
CA ASN A 98 -1.00 -12.34 0.29
C ASN A 98 -0.71 -11.90 -1.15
N GLN A 99 0.43 -12.33 -1.66
CA GLN A 99 0.79 -12.23 -3.08
C GLN A 99 1.28 -13.61 -3.53
N ILE A 100 0.56 -14.24 -4.46
CA ILE A 100 0.79 -15.61 -4.89
C ILE A 100 0.98 -15.63 -6.40
N PHE A 101 2.18 -15.99 -6.84
CA PHE A 101 2.54 -16.10 -8.24
C PHE A 101 2.42 -17.54 -8.72
N LEU A 102 1.92 -17.75 -9.92
CA LEU A 102 1.99 -19.01 -10.66
C LEU A 102 2.83 -18.78 -11.91
N MET A 103 3.99 -19.44 -11.99
CA MET A 103 4.96 -19.21 -13.05
C MET A 103 5.54 -20.51 -13.59
N GLU A 104 6.04 -20.45 -14.81
CA GLU A 104 6.90 -21.50 -15.37
C GLU A 104 8.33 -21.38 -14.83
N ASP A 105 8.98 -22.52 -14.57
CA ASP A 105 10.39 -22.61 -14.23
C ASP A 105 11.22 -22.16 -15.44
N GLY A 106 11.77 -20.97 -15.32
CA GLY A 106 12.55 -20.32 -16.35
C GLY A 106 13.00 -18.91 -15.93
N PRO A 107 13.93 -18.31 -16.68
CA PRO A 107 14.36 -16.94 -16.43
C PRO A 107 13.20 -15.97 -16.66
N GLN A 108 12.69 -15.40 -15.56
CA GLN A 108 11.70 -14.32 -15.60
C GLN A 108 12.42 -12.97 -15.51
N ILE A 109 12.21 -12.11 -16.51
CA ILE A 109 12.78 -10.76 -16.54
C ILE A 109 11.72 -9.79 -16.02
N PHE A 110 11.88 -9.35 -14.78
CA PHE A 110 11.08 -8.27 -14.21
C PHE A 110 11.70 -6.93 -14.58
N LEU A 111 11.25 -6.33 -15.69
CA LEU A 111 11.59 -4.95 -15.99
C LEU A 111 10.58 -4.04 -15.29
N PRO A 112 11.02 -3.09 -14.44
CA PRO A 112 10.12 -2.09 -13.89
C PRO A 112 9.48 -1.33 -15.07
N PRO A 113 8.15 -1.12 -15.07
CA PRO A 113 7.47 -0.34 -16.09
C PRO A 113 8.19 1.00 -16.27
N GLN A 114 8.44 1.42 -17.52
CA GLN A 114 9.18 2.66 -17.78
C GLN A 114 8.49 3.87 -17.12
N GLU A 115 7.16 3.83 -17.02
CA GLU A 115 6.34 4.82 -16.33
C GLU A 115 6.69 4.92 -14.84
N LEU A 116 6.86 3.78 -14.16
CA LEU A 116 7.28 3.74 -12.75
C LEU A 116 8.69 4.32 -12.55
N LYS A 117 9.60 4.09 -13.51
CA LYS A 117 10.94 4.70 -13.51
C LYS A 117 10.86 6.22 -13.64
N ASN A 118 9.96 6.73 -14.48
CA ASN A 118 9.72 8.16 -14.64
C ASN A 118 9.11 8.76 -13.36
N ASP A 119 8.20 8.04 -12.69
CA ASP A 119 7.59 8.45 -11.43
C ASP A 119 8.59 8.50 -10.27
N ILE A 120 9.53 7.58 -10.17
CA ILE A 120 10.63 7.66 -9.18
C ILE A 120 11.51 8.89 -9.44
N GLY A 121 11.76 9.23 -10.71
CA GLY A 121 12.41 10.48 -11.09
C GLY A 121 11.62 11.72 -10.63
N ASN A 122 10.30 11.69 -10.83
CA ASN A 122 9.39 12.75 -10.44
C ASN A 122 9.19 12.87 -8.92
N LEU A 123 9.15 11.78 -8.17
CA LEU A 123 9.08 11.77 -6.71
C LEU A 123 10.32 12.40 -6.09
N ASN A 124 11.50 12.13 -6.68
CA ASN A 124 12.74 12.79 -6.29
C ASN A 124 12.74 14.30 -6.65
N LEU A 125 12.09 14.68 -7.75
CA LEU A 125 11.89 16.08 -8.14
C LEU A 125 10.91 16.79 -7.19
N THR A 126 9.77 16.19 -6.88
CA THR A 126 8.76 16.68 -5.93
C THR A 126 9.32 16.82 -4.53
N ASN A 127 10.14 15.88 -4.07
CA ASN A 127 10.86 15.98 -2.80
C ASN A 127 11.90 17.13 -2.80
N ARG A 128 12.60 17.38 -3.93
CA ARG A 128 13.47 18.56 -4.07
C ARG A 128 12.68 19.88 -4.09
N LEU A 129 11.54 19.91 -4.77
CA LEU A 129 10.67 21.09 -4.87
C LEU A 129 10.01 21.40 -3.53
N MET A 130 9.52 20.40 -2.78
CA MET A 130 9.02 20.58 -1.41
C MET A 130 10.10 21.09 -0.46
N ARG A 131 11.35 20.64 -0.58
CA ARG A 131 12.47 21.18 0.21
C ARG A 131 12.81 22.63 -0.16
N ARG A 132 12.64 23.04 -1.42
CA ARG A 132 12.78 24.46 -1.85
C ARG A 132 11.61 25.34 -1.38
N CYS A 133 10.38 24.84 -1.43
CA CYS A 133 9.18 25.60 -1.05
C CYS A 133 8.99 25.78 0.46
N LYS A 134 9.76 25.08 1.32
CA LYS A 134 9.64 25.15 2.80
C LYS A 134 10.38 26.30 3.47
N SER A 135 11.03 27.19 2.72
CA SER A 135 11.66 28.38 3.30
C SER A 135 10.74 29.61 3.13
N LEU A 136 9.97 29.93 4.18
CA LEU A 136 9.23 31.21 4.24
C LEU A 136 10.23 32.36 4.18
N GLY A 137 10.01 33.31 3.26
CA GLY A 137 10.79 34.54 3.19
C GLY A 137 10.65 35.37 4.49
N LYS A 138 11.62 36.26 4.74
CA LYS A 138 11.68 37.06 5.98
C LYS A 138 10.37 37.83 6.25
N GLU A 139 9.77 38.39 5.21
CA GLU A 139 8.52 39.15 5.30
C GLU A 139 7.30 38.26 5.60
N GLN A 140 7.22 37.08 4.98
CA GLN A 140 6.16 36.10 5.26
C GLN A 140 6.25 35.58 6.70
N ARG A 141 7.46 35.30 7.20
CA ARG A 141 7.66 34.93 8.61
C ARG A 141 7.16 36.02 9.56
N GLN A 142 7.46 37.28 9.26
CA GLN A 142 7.03 38.40 10.09
C GLN A 142 5.50 38.52 10.15
N ARG A 143 4.80 38.38 9.02
CA ARG A 143 3.33 38.39 8.97
C ARG A 143 2.71 37.25 9.77
N TYR A 144 3.27 36.04 9.71
CA TYR A 144 2.76 34.92 10.52
C TYR A 144 2.97 35.13 12.02
N ILE A 145 4.07 35.77 12.43
CA ILE A 145 4.31 36.13 13.83
C ILE A 145 3.30 37.18 14.31
N GLU A 146 3.03 38.20 13.51
CA GLU A 146 2.03 39.23 13.85
C GLU A 146 0.62 38.67 13.92
N LEU A 147 0.24 37.80 12.97
CA LEU A 147 -1.04 37.09 13.04
C LEU A 147 -1.16 36.24 14.31
N GLY A 148 -0.09 35.55 14.72
CA GLY A 148 -0.06 34.79 15.96
C GLY A 148 -0.27 35.65 17.21
N LYS A 149 0.32 36.86 17.25
CA LYS A 149 0.12 37.81 18.35
C LYS A 149 -1.33 38.30 18.42
N ILE A 150 -1.93 38.62 17.26
CA ILE A 150 -3.33 39.04 17.17
C ILE A 150 -4.25 37.92 17.67
N CYS A 151 -4.00 36.67 17.28
CA CYS A 151 -4.78 35.53 17.76
C CYS A 151 -4.68 35.35 19.30
N GLN A 152 -3.50 35.51 19.88
CA GLN A 152 -3.33 35.46 21.34
C GLN A 152 -4.05 36.59 22.07
N GLU A 153 -4.05 37.80 21.50
CA GLU A 153 -4.80 38.93 22.05
C GLU A 153 -6.32 38.73 21.97
N CYS A 154 -6.81 38.07 20.91
CA CYS A 154 -8.21 37.66 20.78
C CYS A 154 -8.60 36.58 21.80
N GLU A 155 -7.73 35.59 22.05
CA GLU A 155 -7.96 34.58 23.09
C GLU A 155 -7.98 35.22 24.50
N ALA A 156 -6.98 36.05 24.83
CA ALA A 156 -6.90 36.74 26.12
C ALA A 156 -8.12 37.65 26.40
N SER A 157 -8.63 38.34 25.38
CA SER A 157 -9.81 39.21 25.51
C SER A 157 -11.13 38.44 25.63
N SER A 158 -11.20 37.20 25.12
CA SER A 158 -12.34 36.30 25.28
C SER A 158 -12.40 35.66 26.67
N SER A 159 -11.26 35.41 27.32
CA SER A 159 -11.20 34.94 28.72
C SER A 159 -11.63 35.99 29.76
N THR A 160 -11.54 37.30 29.45
CA THR A 160 -12.00 38.38 30.35
C THR A 160 -13.49 38.69 30.28
N LYS A 161 -14.24 38.15 29.30
CA LYS A 161 -15.69 38.39 29.15
C LYS A 161 -16.58 37.33 29.79
N GLY A 162 -15.98 36.31 30.42
CA GLY A 162 -16.69 35.20 31.08
C GLY A 162 -16.86 35.33 32.60
N GLU A 163 -16.35 36.40 33.22
CA GLU A 163 -16.57 36.71 34.64
C GLU A 163 -17.25 38.08 34.78
N SER A 164 -18.57 38.11 34.61
CA SER A 164 -19.48 39.16 35.10
C SER A 164 -20.90 38.61 35.15
#